data_AF-A0A7N2RB49-F1
#
_entry.id   AF-A0A7N2RB49-F1
#
_cell.length_a   1.000
_cell.length_b   1.000
_cell.length_c   1.000
_cell.angle_alpha   90.00
_cell.angle_beta   90.00
_cell.angle_gamma   90.00
#
_symmetry.space_group_name_H-M   'P 1'
#
loop_
_entity.id
_entity.type
_entity.pdbx_description
1 polymer ?
#
loop_
_entity_poly.entity_id
_entity_poly.type
_entity_poly.pdbx_seq_one_letter_code
_entity_poly.pdbx_strand_id
1 'polypeptide(L)'
;MFLGKKPTDEMFKDDLNLHNFVKMALPGRLVQIVDPTLLIREVEEIPVAAVAAREYSNENEIEADEETQGIVNHCQVEAYVYKCLVSVLEIGLACSLESPKERMKMEEVSKELQSIKNAFLGSRI
;
A
#
# COMPACT_ATOMS: atom_id res chain seq x y z
N MET A 1 6.29 -3.10 9.41
CA MET A 1 6.02 -4.47 8.91
C MET A 1 4.75 -4.40 8.07
N PHE A 2 4.63 -5.11 6.95
CA PHE A 2 3.52 -4.88 6.00
C PHE A 2 2.13 -5.22 6.53
N LEU A 3 2.03 -6.13 7.50
CA LEU A 3 0.76 -6.72 7.93
C LEU A 3 0.40 -6.38 9.38
N GLY A 4 1.30 -5.74 10.13
CA GLY A 4 1.12 -5.51 11.58
C GLY A 4 0.97 -6.79 12.43
N LYS A 5 1.23 -7.97 11.86
CA LYS A 5 1.13 -9.29 12.51
C LYS A 5 2.49 -9.94 12.67
N LYS A 6 2.73 -10.63 13.78
CA LYS A 6 3.98 -11.39 14.00
C LYS A 6 3.74 -12.88 13.76
N PRO A 7 4.73 -13.64 13.26
CA PRO A 7 4.60 -15.09 13.11
C PRO A 7 4.23 -15.84 14.41
N THR A 8 4.50 -15.23 15.56
CA THR A 8 4.20 -15.76 16.89
C THR A 8 2.85 -15.31 17.45
N ASP A 9 2.04 -14.56 16.69
CA ASP A 9 0.71 -14.15 17.17
C ASP A 9 -0.18 -15.38 17.33
N GLU A 10 -1.03 -15.37 18.37
CA GLU A 10 -1.89 -16.50 18.75
C GLU A 10 -2.82 -17.01 17.64
N MET A 11 -3.11 -16.18 16.62
CA MET A 11 -3.93 -16.58 15.47
C MET A 11 -3.22 -17.55 14.52
N PHE A 12 -1.89 -17.67 14.60
CA PHE A 12 -1.10 -18.56 13.77
C PHE A 12 -0.86 -19.89 14.49
N LYS A 13 -1.86 -20.76 14.43
CA LYS A 13 -1.88 -22.12 14.98
C LYS A 13 -2.51 -23.07 13.97
N ASP A 14 -2.40 -24.38 14.19
CA ASP A 14 -3.12 -25.41 13.43
C ASP A 14 -2.99 -25.22 11.90
N ASP A 15 -1.74 -25.23 11.43
CA ASP A 15 -1.31 -25.05 10.02
C ASP A 15 -1.53 -23.65 9.40
N LEU A 16 -2.19 -22.74 10.12
CA LEU A 16 -2.27 -21.34 9.72
C LEU A 16 -0.98 -20.62 10.14
N ASN A 17 -0.20 -20.21 9.15
CA ASN A 17 1.00 -19.40 9.35
C ASN A 17 0.92 -18.13 8.48
N LEU A 18 1.91 -17.24 8.65
CA LEU A 18 1.95 -15.97 7.93
C LEU A 18 1.95 -16.15 6.40
N HIS A 19 2.63 -17.18 5.88
CA HIS A 19 2.65 -17.49 4.44
C HIS A 19 1.26 -17.82 3.92
N ASN A 20 0.59 -18.79 4.55
CA ASN A 20 -0.77 -19.20 4.17
C ASN A 20 -1.78 -18.06 4.33
N PHE A 21 -1.65 -17.26 5.40
CA PHE A 21 -2.49 -16.09 5.64
C PHE A 21 -2.41 -15.07 4.50
N VAL A 22 -1.20 -14.72 4.05
CA VAL A 22 -0.99 -13.80 2.92
C VAL A 22 -1.45 -14.43 1.61
N LYS A 23 -1.10 -15.70 1.37
CA LYS A 23 -1.48 -16.45 0.16
C LYS A 23 -3.00 -16.49 -0.04
N MET A 24 -3.76 -16.65 1.05
CA MET A 24 -5.23 -16.64 0.99
C MET A 24 -5.81 -15.25 0.74
N ALA A 25 -5.11 -14.18 1.09
CA ALA A 25 -5.62 -12.82 0.96
C ALA A 25 -5.34 -12.20 -0.43
N LEU A 26 -4.26 -12.60 -1.10
CA LEU A 26 -3.87 -11.97 -2.35
C LEU A 26 -4.66 -12.44 -3.58
N PRO A 27 -4.86 -11.56 -4.58
CA PRO A 27 -4.68 -10.11 -4.47
C PRO A 27 -5.88 -9.45 -3.75
N GLY A 28 -7.10 -9.99 -3.88
CA GLY A 28 -8.35 -9.25 -3.67
C GLY A 28 -8.71 -8.86 -2.23
N ARG A 29 -8.03 -9.39 -1.21
CA ARG A 29 -8.27 -9.09 0.22
C ARG A 29 -7.09 -8.42 0.91
N LEU A 30 -6.18 -7.81 0.14
CA LEU A 30 -4.99 -7.15 0.66
C LEU A 30 -5.30 -6.14 1.78
N VAL A 31 -6.30 -5.28 1.57
CA VAL A 31 -6.69 -4.21 2.51
C VAL A 31 -7.06 -4.77 3.90
N GLN A 32 -7.51 -6.03 3.98
CA GLN A 32 -7.92 -6.66 5.25
C GLN A 32 -6.74 -7.20 6.06
N ILE A 33 -5.59 -7.40 5.42
CA ILE A 33 -4.43 -8.04 6.03
C ILE A 33 -3.22 -7.11 6.19
N VAL A 34 -3.18 -6.01 5.44
CA VAL A 34 -2.10 -5.03 5.55
C VAL A 34 -2.28 -4.14 6.78
N ASP A 35 -1.16 -3.71 7.32
CA ASP A 35 -1.11 -2.74 8.41
C ASP A 35 -1.82 -1.44 7.95
N PRO A 36 -2.88 -0.99 8.63
CA PRO A 36 -3.60 0.23 8.24
C PRO A 36 -2.71 1.47 8.18
N THR A 37 -1.60 1.50 8.94
CA THR A 37 -0.63 2.61 8.89
C THR A 37 0.04 2.75 7.52
N LEU A 38 0.06 1.69 6.70
CA LEU A 38 0.56 1.74 5.32
C LEU A 38 -0.46 2.26 4.31
N LEU A 39 -1.73 2.33 4.71
CA LEU A 39 -2.84 2.89 3.92
C LEU A 39 -3.15 4.34 4.31
N ILE A 40 -2.57 4.84 5.41
CA ILE A 40 -2.75 6.20 5.89
C ILE A 40 -1.65 7.08 5.29
N ARG A 41 -2.05 8.03 4.45
CA ARG A 41 -1.24 9.23 4.19
C ARG A 41 -1.21 10.02 5.49
N GLU A 42 -0.05 10.51 5.93
CA GLU A 42 -0.02 11.54 6.98
C GLU A 42 -1.00 12.63 6.54
N VAL A 43 -2.15 12.69 7.22
CA VAL A 43 -2.93 13.90 7.24
C VAL A 43 -1.98 14.84 7.95
N GLU A 44 -1.31 15.72 7.20
CA GLU A 44 -0.88 16.97 7.81
C GLU A 44 -2.11 17.45 8.54
N GLU A 45 -2.09 17.38 9.87
CA GLU A 45 -3.16 17.91 10.68
C GLU A 45 -3.31 19.35 10.24
N ILE A 46 -4.34 19.62 9.43
CA ILE A 46 -4.75 20.99 9.17
C ILE A 46 -5.01 21.53 10.58
N PRO A 47 -4.21 22.51 11.07
CA PRO A 47 -4.33 22.92 12.44
C PRO A 47 -5.77 23.39 12.64
N VAL A 48 -6.41 22.85 13.67
CA VAL A 48 -7.83 23.05 14.02
C VAL A 48 -8.24 24.54 14.04
N ALA A 49 -7.27 25.44 14.16
CA ALA A 49 -7.42 26.89 14.02
C ALA A 49 -8.00 27.36 12.66
N ALA A 50 -7.78 26.65 11.55
CA ALA A 50 -8.29 27.07 10.23
C ALA A 50 -9.77 26.74 10.00
N VAL A 51 -10.37 25.89 10.84
CA VAL A 51 -11.77 25.45 10.73
C VAL A 51 -12.74 26.49 11.31
N ALA A 52 -12.25 27.45 12.11
CA ALA A 52 -13.09 28.45 12.77
C ALA A 52 -13.54 29.62 11.87
N ALA A 53 -13.22 29.63 10.58
CA ALA A 53 -13.45 30.79 9.71
C ALA A 53 -14.41 30.58 8.53
N ARG A 54 -15.17 29.47 8.43
CA ARG A 54 -16.08 29.25 7.29
C ARG A 54 -17.40 28.61 7.69
N GLU A 55 -18.32 29.41 8.21
CA GLU A 55 -19.76 29.16 8.09
C GLU A 55 -20.39 30.21 7.16
N TYR A 56 -21.44 29.79 6.44
CA TYR A 56 -22.43 30.53 5.63
C TYR A 56 -22.21 30.76 4.11
N SER A 57 -22.85 29.89 3.28
CA SER A 57 -23.93 30.23 2.30
C SER A 57 -23.82 29.61 0.88
N ASN A 58 -24.81 28.75 0.56
CA ASN A 58 -25.64 28.58 -0.65
C ASN A 58 -25.09 28.40 -2.11
N GLU A 59 -25.53 27.27 -2.68
CA GLU A 59 -25.99 26.89 -4.06
C GLU A 59 -26.12 27.98 -5.17
N ASN A 60 -25.32 27.87 -6.26
CA ASN A 60 -25.73 27.70 -7.69
C ASN A 60 -24.68 28.17 -8.76
N GLU A 61 -24.54 27.32 -9.80
CA GLU A 61 -24.24 27.54 -11.25
C GLU A 61 -22.93 28.18 -11.82
N ILE A 62 -22.18 27.33 -12.55
CA ILE A 62 -21.61 27.40 -13.93
C ILE A 62 -20.44 28.37 -14.34
N GLU A 63 -19.37 27.69 -14.82
CA GLU A 63 -18.32 27.97 -15.85
C GLU A 63 -17.10 28.92 -15.71
N ALA A 64 -15.95 28.29 -16.03
CA ALA A 64 -14.74 28.74 -16.73
C ALA A 64 -13.77 29.73 -16.06
N ASP A 65 -12.60 29.24 -15.63
CA ASP A 65 -11.30 29.64 -16.19
C ASP A 65 -10.18 28.65 -15.78
N GLU A 66 -9.17 28.53 -16.63
CA GLU A 66 -8.04 27.58 -16.56
C GLU A 66 -6.97 28.03 -15.54
N GLU A 67 -6.69 27.26 -14.48
CA GLU A 67 -5.36 27.29 -13.83
C GLU A 67 -4.89 25.89 -13.39
N THR A 68 -3.68 25.59 -13.85
CA THR A 68 -3.00 24.29 -13.87
C THR A 68 -2.46 23.91 -12.48
N GLN A 69 -2.34 22.60 -12.23
CA GLN A 69 -1.29 21.99 -11.39
C GLN A 69 -1.58 21.83 -9.88
N GLY A 70 -2.33 20.78 -9.50
CA GLY A 70 -2.42 20.44 -8.08
C GLY A 70 -3.29 19.26 -7.64
N ILE A 71 -3.78 18.40 -8.55
CA ILE A 71 -4.65 17.27 -8.17
C ILE A 71 -4.13 15.98 -8.83
N VAL A 72 -3.01 15.44 -8.35
CA VAL A 72 -2.73 14.02 -8.61
C VAL A 72 -3.66 13.20 -7.70
N ASN A 73 -4.83 12.91 -8.27
CA ASN A 73 -5.68 11.74 -8.06
C ASN A 73 -5.41 10.94 -6.78
N HIS A 74 -6.14 11.27 -5.71
CA HIS A 74 -6.27 10.44 -4.51
C HIS A 74 -6.57 8.97 -4.83
N CYS A 75 -7.36 8.71 -5.88
CA CYS A 75 -7.70 7.36 -6.34
C CYS A 75 -6.53 6.62 -7.01
N GLN A 76 -5.56 7.34 -7.59
CA GLN A 76 -4.38 6.73 -8.23
C GLN A 76 -3.29 6.40 -7.21
N VAL A 77 -3.11 7.23 -6.17
CA VAL A 77 -2.11 6.98 -5.11
C VAL A 77 -2.45 5.69 -4.35
N GLU A 78 -3.73 5.48 -4.01
CA GLU A 78 -4.19 4.23 -3.39
C GLU A 78 -3.99 3.02 -4.30
N ALA A 79 -4.36 3.13 -5.59
CA ALA A 79 -4.17 2.05 -6.55
C ALA A 79 -2.68 1.69 -6.76
N TYR A 80 -1.80 2.69 -6.67
CA TYR A 80 -0.38 2.53 -6.87
C TYR A 80 0.32 1.90 -5.66
N VAL A 81 -0.01 2.35 -4.45
CA VAL A 81 0.41 1.71 -3.19
C VAL A 81 -0.09 0.28 -3.12
N TYR A 82 -1.36 0.04 -3.48
CA TYR A 82 -1.93 -1.30 -3.55
C TYR A 82 -1.10 -2.20 -4.47
N LYS A 83 -0.79 -1.75 -5.69
CA LYS A 83 0.03 -2.52 -6.64
C LYS A 83 1.42 -2.82 -6.09
N CYS A 84 2.07 -1.84 -5.44
CA CYS A 84 3.36 -2.02 -4.79
C CYS A 84 3.31 -3.09 -3.69
N LEU A 85 2.32 -3.02 -2.81
CA LEU A 85 2.11 -3.97 -1.72
C LEU A 85 1.85 -5.39 -2.24
N VAL A 86 1.01 -5.54 -3.27
CA VAL A 86 0.80 -6.85 -3.92
C VAL A 86 2.13 -7.42 -4.40
N SER A 87 2.90 -6.66 -5.19
CA SER A 87 4.15 -7.16 -5.75
C SER A 87 5.19 -7.52 -4.68
N VAL A 88 5.32 -6.73 -3.62
CA VAL A 88 6.25 -7.03 -2.51
C VAL A 88 5.83 -8.29 -1.75
N LEU A 89 4.53 -8.48 -1.51
CA LEU A 89 4.04 -9.67 -0.82
C LEU A 89 4.13 -10.93 -1.68
N GLU A 90 3.93 -10.83 -3.00
CA GLU A 90 4.15 -11.94 -3.94
C GLU A 90 5.61 -12.41 -3.94
N ILE A 91 6.56 -11.47 -3.95
CA ILE A 91 7.99 -11.79 -3.75
C ILE A 91 8.19 -12.47 -2.39
N GLY A 92 7.59 -11.93 -1.33
CA GLY A 92 7.63 -12.52 0.00
C GLY A 92 7.16 -13.98 0.02
N LEU A 93 6.03 -14.28 -0.63
CA LEU A 93 5.50 -15.65 -0.76
C LEU A 93 6.44 -16.57 -1.53
N ALA A 94 7.02 -16.09 -2.64
CA ALA A 94 7.98 -16.86 -3.43
C ALA A 94 9.27 -17.14 -2.64
N CYS A 95 9.73 -16.19 -1.83
CA CYS A 95 10.91 -16.36 -0.96
C CYS A 95 10.67 -17.32 0.22
N SER A 96 9.41 -17.52 0.61
CA SER A 96 9.06 -18.26 1.83
C SER A 96 8.32 -19.58 1.56
N LEU A 97 8.40 -20.10 0.32
CA LEU A 97 7.96 -21.46 0.01
C LEU A 97 8.65 -22.50 0.90
N GLU A 98 7.96 -23.59 1.23
CA GLU A 98 8.47 -24.59 2.17
C GLU A 98 9.78 -25.21 1.69
N SER A 99 9.81 -25.67 0.43
CA SER A 99 11.00 -26.22 -0.21
C SER A 99 11.99 -25.13 -0.61
N PRO A 100 13.26 -25.19 -0.17
CA PRO A 100 14.29 -24.24 -0.60
C PRO A 100 14.53 -24.20 -2.12
N LYS A 101 14.25 -25.30 -2.82
CA LYS A 101 14.45 -25.41 -4.28
C LYS A 101 13.38 -24.68 -5.08
N GLU A 102 12.21 -24.47 -4.47
CA GLU A 102 11.09 -23.77 -5.11
C GLU A 102 11.14 -22.26 -4.84
N ARG A 103 11.91 -21.84 -3.84
CA ARG A 103 12.08 -20.43 -3.51
C ARG A 103 12.77 -19.68 -4.65
N MET A 104 12.28 -18.47 -4.91
CA MET A 104 12.93 -17.55 -5.86
C MET A 104 14.41 -17.34 -5.49
N LYS A 105 15.28 -17.27 -6.49
CA LYS A 105 16.71 -17.03 -6.26
C LYS A 105 16.91 -15.62 -5.72
N MET A 106 17.80 -15.45 -4.75
CA MET A 106 18.02 -14.13 -4.14
C MET A 106 18.50 -13.05 -5.13
N GLU A 107 19.20 -13.45 -6.20
CA GLU A 107 19.54 -12.54 -7.30
C GLU A 107 18.29 -11.99 -8.00
N GLU A 108 17.31 -12.84 -8.28
CA GLU A 108 16.03 -12.47 -8.89
C GLU A 108 15.22 -11.60 -7.93
N VAL A 109 15.15 -11.97 -6.65
CA VAL A 109 14.51 -11.16 -5.59
C VAL A 109 15.06 -9.74 -5.58
N SER A 110 16.39 -9.59 -5.66
CA SER A 110 17.02 -8.28 -5.64
C SER A 110 16.69 -7.45 -6.88
N LYS A 111 16.64 -8.09 -8.06
CA LYS A 111 16.23 -7.45 -9.32
C LYS A 111 14.78 -7.01 -9.28
N GLU A 112 13.87 -7.88 -8.83
CA GLU A 112 12.43 -7.58 -8.74
C GLU A 112 12.15 -6.47 -7.73
N LEU A 113 12.78 -6.50 -6.55
CA LEU A 113 12.65 -5.41 -5.57
C LEU A 113 13.17 -4.07 -6.11
N GLN A 114 14.27 -4.07 -6.88
CA GLN A 114 14.76 -2.86 -7.54
C GLN A 114 13.79 -2.36 -8.62
N SER A 115 13.22 -3.26 -9.42
CA SER A 115 12.20 -2.92 -10.41
C SER A 115 10.98 -2.28 -9.75
N ILE A 116 10.48 -2.86 -8.65
CA ILE A 116 9.37 -2.30 -7.88
C ILE A 116 9.73 -0.93 -7.32
N LYS A 117 10.91 -0.77 -6.72
CA LYS A 117 11.38 0.52 -6.18
C LYS A 117 11.45 1.59 -7.27
N ASN A 118 12.02 1.28 -8.43
CA ASN A 118 12.21 2.23 -9.52
C ASN A 118 10.89 2.63 -10.16
N ALA A 119 9.95 1.68 -10.28
CA ALA A 119 8.57 2.01 -10.61
C ALA A 119 8.04 2.99 -9.55
N PHE A 120 8.11 2.62 -8.27
CA PHE A 120 7.38 3.30 -7.20
C PHE A 120 7.86 4.71 -6.88
N LEU A 121 9.17 4.92 -6.81
CA LEU A 121 9.76 6.19 -6.39
C LEU A 121 10.17 7.08 -7.57
N GLY A 122 10.04 6.57 -8.80
CA GLY A 122 10.71 7.11 -9.96
C GLY A 122 12.22 7.01 -9.82
N SER A 123 12.94 6.75 -10.91
CA SER A 123 14.39 6.81 -10.92
C SER A 123 14.86 8.26 -10.77
N ARG A 124 14.81 8.84 -9.56
CA ARG A 124 15.59 10.04 -9.22
C ARG A 124 17.02 9.58 -8.94
N ILE A 125 17.78 9.44 -10.02
CA ILE A 125 19.24 9.30 -10.02
C ILE A 125 19.82 10.71 -10.07
#